data_AF-A0A9P9DFS9-F1
#
_entry.id   AF-A0A9P9DFS9-F1
#
_cell.length_a   1.000
_cell.length_b   1.000
_cell.length_c   1.000
_cell.angle_alpha   90.00
_cell.angle_beta   90.00
_cell.angle_gamma   90.00
#
_symmetry.space_group_name_H-M   'P 1'
#
loop_
_entity.id
_entity.type
_entity.pdbx_description
1 polymer ?
#
loop_
_entity_poly.entity_id
_entity_poly.type
_entity_poly.pdbx_seq_one_letter_code
_entity_poly.pdbx_strand_id
1 'polypeptide(L)'
;TVSALQLASGAAGIFTYIMPGMILAVTNYRLDRPAEITQVMNELFWITALMPWPTFMAQNFAFVFAILIDTRPIPLFPKPIAIVNILFPIIFIPGIAMHTVYTGPLAWNGAMTFWVAGLTFGLQLIVDSICLMRAISTEAPGGERIMDNFPTSLNPGQT
;
A
#
# COMPACT_ATOMS: atom_id res chain seq x y z
N THR A 1 13.65 -11.86 -4.51
CA THR A 1 12.90 -11.94 -3.24
C THR A 1 12.10 -10.67 -2.97
N VAL A 2 12.70 -9.48 -3.06
CA VAL A 2 12.01 -8.18 -2.88
C VAL A 2 10.85 -7.97 -3.86
N SER A 3 11.03 -8.23 -5.16
CA SER A 3 9.96 -8.07 -6.17
C SER A 3 8.78 -9.02 -5.93
N ALA A 4 9.05 -10.23 -5.41
CA ALA A 4 8.02 -11.19 -5.03
C ALA A 4 7.25 -10.74 -3.78
N LEU A 5 7.93 -10.14 -2.80
CA LEU A 5 7.28 -9.53 -1.63
C LEU A 5 6.40 -8.34 -2.02
N GLN A 6 6.86 -7.50 -2.95
CA GLN A 6 6.05 -6.39 -3.49
C GLN A 6 4.82 -6.89 -4.25
N LEU A 7 4.97 -7.90 -5.10
CA LEU A 7 3.83 -8.49 -5.82
C LEU A 7 2.85 -9.15 -4.85
N ALA A 8 3.35 -9.93 -3.89
CA ALA A 8 2.52 -10.61 -2.90
C ALA A 8 1.78 -9.63 -2.00
N SER A 9 2.43 -8.55 -1.57
CA SER A 9 1.80 -7.50 -0.76
C SER A 9 0.82 -6.66 -1.57
N GLY A 10 1.12 -6.34 -2.83
CA GLY A 10 0.17 -5.66 -3.72
C GLY A 10 -1.08 -6.51 -3.96
N ALA A 11 -0.91 -7.82 -4.19
CA ALA A 11 -2.03 -8.76 -4.31
C ALA A 11 -2.84 -8.84 -3.00
N ALA A 12 -2.18 -8.92 -1.84
CA ALA A 12 -2.85 -8.91 -0.54
C ALA A 12 -3.62 -7.61 -0.27
N GLY A 13 -3.08 -6.45 -0.70
CA GLY A 13 -3.75 -5.15 -0.60
C GLY A 13 -5.07 -5.08 -1.37
N ILE A 14 -5.21 -5.81 -2.48
CA ILE A 14 -6.48 -5.89 -3.22
C ILE A 14 -7.53 -6.62 -2.38
N PHE A 15 -7.19 -7.78 -1.81
CA PHE A 15 -8.10 -8.54 -0.96
C PHE A 15 -8.53 -7.77 0.29
N THR A 16 -7.63 -6.96 0.84
CA THR A 16 -7.89 -6.08 1.97
C THR A 16 -9.08 -5.14 1.73
N TYR A 17 -9.25 -4.59 0.52
CA TYR A 17 -10.32 -3.63 0.24
C TYR A 17 -11.58 -4.25 -0.39
N ILE A 18 -11.51 -5.45 -0.95
CA ILE A 18 -12.68 -6.16 -1.49
C ILE A 18 -13.71 -6.42 -0.38
N MET A 19 -13.27 -6.97 0.75
CA MET A 19 -14.18 -7.34 1.86
C MET A 19 -14.94 -6.13 2.45
N PRO A 20 -14.28 -5.01 2.81
CA PRO A 20 -14.97 -3.79 3.20
C PRO A 20 -15.92 -3.27 2.13
N GLY A 21 -15.50 -3.28 0.85
CA GLY A 21 -16.35 -2.83 -0.26
C GLY A 21 -17.67 -3.61 -0.35
N MET A 22 -17.61 -4.93 -0.16
CA MET A 22 -18.80 -5.80 -0.12
C MET A 22 -19.70 -5.47 1.08
N ILE A 23 -19.12 -5.25 2.27
CA ILE A 23 -19.88 -4.86 3.47
C ILE A 23 -20.59 -3.54 3.24
N LEU A 24 -19.89 -2.53 2.71
CA LEU A 24 -20.46 -1.22 2.41
C LEU A 24 -21.60 -1.30 1.37
N ALA A 25 -21.43 -2.14 0.33
CA ALA A 25 -22.47 -2.39 -0.66
C ALA A 25 -23.74 -2.98 -0.01
N VAL A 26 -23.59 -3.93 0.91
CA VAL A 26 -24.71 -4.53 1.65
C VAL A 26 -25.36 -3.53 2.61
N THR A 27 -24.58 -2.63 3.21
CA THR A 27 -25.09 -1.52 4.05
C THR A 27 -25.98 -0.59 3.23
N ASN A 28 -25.55 -0.21 2.03
CA ASN A 28 -26.30 0.72 1.17
C ASN A 28 -27.46 0.08 0.39
N TYR A 29 -27.49 -1.25 0.24
CA TYR A 29 -28.52 -1.94 -0.55
C TYR A 29 -29.94 -1.80 0.01
N ARG A 30 -30.09 -1.66 1.33
CA ARG A 30 -31.39 -1.43 1.99
C ARG A 30 -31.24 -0.38 3.08
N LEU A 31 -31.71 0.82 2.77
CA LEU A 31 -31.74 1.95 3.71
C LEU A 31 -32.88 1.83 4.74
N ASP A 32 -33.91 1.05 4.43
CA ASP A 32 -35.11 0.87 5.26
C ASP A 32 -34.90 -0.22 6.34
N ARG A 33 -33.78 -0.15 7.06
CA ARG A 33 -33.40 -1.05 8.16
C ARG A 33 -33.36 -0.29 9.49
N PRO A 34 -33.57 -0.98 10.62
CA PRO A 34 -33.32 -0.40 11.94
C PRO A 34 -31.93 0.22 12.02
N ALA A 35 -31.83 1.42 12.60
CA ALA A 35 -30.60 2.21 12.66
C ALA A 35 -29.42 1.46 13.31
N GLU A 36 -29.72 0.60 14.29
CA GLU A 36 -28.73 -0.22 15.01
C GLU A 36 -28.00 -1.19 14.08
N ILE A 37 -28.70 -1.79 13.11
CA ILE A 37 -28.10 -2.72 12.14
C ILE A 37 -27.17 -1.94 11.20
N THR A 38 -27.61 -0.77 10.72
CA THR A 38 -26.80 0.09 9.87
C THR A 38 -25.56 0.59 10.58
N GLN A 39 -25.66 0.89 11.87
CA GLN A 39 -24.51 1.28 12.70
C GLN A 39 -23.48 0.15 12.81
N VAL A 40 -23.91 -1.07 13.16
CA VAL A 40 -23.01 -2.24 13.28
C VAL A 40 -22.36 -2.57 11.94
N MET A 41 -23.10 -2.49 10.82
CA MET A 41 -22.53 -2.74 9.49
C MET A 41 -21.50 -1.67 9.08
N ASN A 42 -21.72 -0.41 9.48
CA ASN A 42 -20.75 0.66 9.25
C ASN A 42 -19.48 0.48 10.11
N GLU A 43 -19.63 0.10 11.38
CA GLU A 43 -18.50 -0.25 12.25
C GLU A 43 -17.69 -1.43 11.68
N LEU A 44 -18.39 -2.47 11.22
CA LEU A 44 -17.79 -3.63 10.58
C LEU A 44 -17.03 -3.25 9.30
N PHE A 45 -17.56 -2.33 8.49
CA PHE A 45 -16.88 -1.81 7.31
C PHE A 45 -15.53 -1.18 7.69
N TRP A 46 -15.52 -0.25 8.65
CA TRP A 46 -14.32 0.48 9.04
C TRP A 46 -13.28 -0.40 9.73
N ILE A 47 -13.70 -1.27 10.64
CA ILE A 47 -12.80 -2.21 11.30
C ILE A 47 -12.17 -3.16 10.26
N THR A 48 -12.97 -3.71 9.36
CA THR A 48 -12.45 -4.62 8.31
C THR A 48 -11.52 -3.90 7.34
N ALA A 49 -11.75 -2.61 7.05
CA ALA A 49 -10.90 -1.82 6.17
C ALA A 49 -9.54 -1.48 6.80
N LEU A 50 -9.50 -1.25 8.11
CA LEU A 50 -8.32 -0.73 8.80
C LEU A 50 -7.49 -1.82 9.50
N MET A 51 -8.12 -2.94 9.90
CA MET A 51 -7.45 -4.05 10.58
C MET A 51 -6.33 -4.78 9.80
N PRO A 52 -6.38 -4.94 8.46
CA PRO A 52 -5.31 -5.60 7.70
C PRO A 52 -4.03 -4.75 7.50
N TRP A 53 -3.82 -3.71 8.31
CA TRP A 53 -2.62 -2.86 8.29
C TRP A 53 -1.25 -3.60 8.38
N PRO A 54 -1.09 -4.80 8.99
CA PRO A 54 0.21 -5.50 9.01
C PRO A 54 0.68 -5.92 7.62
N THR A 55 -0.25 -6.15 6.67
CA THR A 55 0.10 -6.47 5.28
C THR A 55 0.81 -5.29 4.60
N PHE A 56 0.36 -4.07 4.87
CA PHE A 56 1.00 -2.85 4.39
C PHE A 56 2.33 -2.59 5.10
N MET A 57 2.48 -2.91 6.40
CA MET A 57 3.80 -2.84 7.05
C MET A 57 4.82 -3.74 6.37
N ALA A 58 4.44 -4.98 6.06
CA ALA A 58 5.33 -5.93 5.41
C ALA A 58 5.77 -5.43 4.02
N GLN A 59 4.85 -4.82 3.26
CA GLN A 59 5.16 -4.14 2.00
C GLN A 59 6.20 -3.03 2.18
N ASN A 60 5.98 -2.17 3.17
CA ASN A 60 6.84 -1.02 3.45
C ASN A 60 8.24 -1.43 3.88
N PHE A 61 8.36 -2.41 4.77
CA PHE A 61 9.67 -2.93 5.17
C PHE A 61 10.39 -3.62 4.01
N ALA A 62 9.68 -4.33 3.13
CA ALA A 62 10.28 -4.88 1.92
C ALA A 62 10.80 -3.78 0.98
N PHE A 63 10.08 -2.65 0.86
CA PHE A 63 10.49 -1.51 0.06
C PHE A 63 11.72 -0.81 0.65
N VAL A 64 11.72 -0.55 1.96
CA VAL A 64 12.88 0.00 2.69
C VAL A 64 14.12 -0.87 2.51
N PHE A 65 13.96 -2.19 2.65
CA PHE A 65 15.06 -3.13 2.47
C PHE A 65 15.62 -3.09 1.03
N ALA A 66 14.76 -2.91 0.03
CA ALA A 66 15.18 -2.70 -1.36
C ALA A 66 16.05 -1.45 -1.52
N ILE A 67 15.64 -0.33 -0.90
CA ILE A 67 16.37 0.94 -0.96
C ILE A 67 17.73 0.84 -0.26
N LEU A 68 17.81 0.13 0.87
CA LEU A 68 19.05 0.00 1.64
C LEU A 68 20.08 -0.92 0.98
N ILE A 69 19.64 -1.93 0.23
CA ILE A 69 20.53 -2.83 -0.52
C ILE A 69 20.99 -2.24 -1.85
N ASP A 70 20.34 -1.18 -2.35
CA ASP A 70 20.73 -0.53 -3.60
C ASP A 70 22.10 0.16 -3.45
N THR A 71 23.14 -0.48 -3.99
CA THR A 71 24.53 0.02 -4.02
C THR A 71 24.89 0.73 -5.33
N ARG A 72 23.90 1.03 -6.20
CA ARG A 72 24.15 1.73 -7.46
C ARG A 72 24.76 3.12 -7.21
N PRO A 73 25.66 3.59 -8.10
CA PRO A 73 26.27 4.92 -7.98
C PRO A 73 25.26 6.07 -8.12
N ILE A 74 24.16 5.83 -8.84
CA ILE A 74 22.97 6.69 -8.83
C ILE A 74 21.83 5.80 -8.32
N PRO A 75 21.43 5.94 -7.04
CA PRO A 75 20.38 5.09 -6.47
C PRO A 75 19.03 5.41 -7.13
N LEU A 76 18.25 4.38 -7.40
CA LEU A 76 16.91 4.50 -8.00
C LEU A 76 15.94 5.29 -7.10
N PHE A 77 16.12 5.14 -5.79
CA PHE A 77 15.28 5.73 -4.77
C PHE A 77 16.11 6.61 -3.81
N PRO A 78 15.66 7.84 -3.50
CA PRO A 78 16.26 8.68 -2.49
C PRO A 78 16.24 8.01 -1.09
N LYS A 79 17.39 8.01 -0.40
CA LYS A 79 17.51 7.46 0.97
C LYS A 79 16.51 8.05 2.00
N PRO A 80 16.07 9.32 1.93
CA PRO A 80 15.05 9.85 2.84
C PRO A 80 13.71 9.12 2.76
N ILE A 81 13.38 8.52 1.61
CA ILE A 81 12.11 7.79 1.41
C ILE A 81 12.09 6.49 2.22
N ALA A 82 13.27 5.89 2.44
CA ALA A 82 13.38 4.76 3.35
C ALA A 82 13.03 5.14 4.80
N ILE A 83 13.40 6.36 5.24
CA ILE A 83 13.05 6.84 6.59
C ILE A 83 11.54 7.06 6.71
N VAL A 84 10.92 7.68 5.68
CA VAL A 84 9.46 7.87 5.61
C VAL A 84 8.73 6.53 5.67
N ASN A 85 9.15 5.55 4.85
CA ASN A 85 8.54 4.23 4.80
C ASN A 85 8.81 3.35 6.06
N ILE A 86 9.72 3.73 6.96
CA ILE A 86 9.85 3.13 8.29
C ILE A 86 8.96 3.86 9.31
N LEU A 87 8.96 5.19 9.30
CA LEU A 87 8.31 6.00 10.32
C LEU A 87 6.79 5.90 10.23
N PHE A 88 6.24 5.89 9.01
CA PHE A 88 4.80 5.83 8.77
C PHE A 88 4.17 4.54 9.30
N PRO A 89 4.66 3.32 8.99
CA PRO A 89 4.11 2.07 9.56
C PRO A 89 4.18 2.01 11.09
N ILE A 90 5.16 2.66 11.73
CA ILE A 90 5.24 2.75 13.19
C ILE A 90 4.09 3.60 13.76
N ILE A 91 3.69 4.67 13.06
CA ILE A 91 2.55 5.51 13.44
C ILE A 91 1.22 4.73 13.37
N PHE A 92 1.13 3.67 12.56
CA PHE A 92 -0.07 2.82 12.50
C PHE A 92 -0.18 1.79 13.64
N ILE A 93 0.89 1.51 14.40
CA ILE A 93 0.89 0.57 15.52
C ILE A 93 -0.18 0.89 16.58
N PRO A 94 -0.37 2.14 17.05
CA PRO A 94 -1.46 2.46 17.97
C PRO A 94 -2.86 2.20 17.37
N GLY A 95 -2.98 2.11 16.04
CA GLY A 95 -4.21 1.68 15.35
C GLY A 95 -4.64 0.24 15.66
N ILE A 96 -3.73 -0.61 16.16
CA ILE A 96 -4.09 -1.94 16.68
C ILE A 96 -5.10 -1.82 17.82
N ALA A 97 -4.95 -0.81 18.69
CA ALA A 97 -5.84 -0.60 19.83
C ALA A 97 -7.21 -0.03 19.45
N MET A 98 -7.50 0.17 18.16
CA MET A 98 -8.80 0.69 17.70
C MET A 98 -9.99 -0.16 18.17
N HIS A 99 -9.80 -1.47 18.31
CA HIS A 99 -10.84 -2.42 18.74
C HIS A 99 -11.01 -2.48 20.27
N THR A 100 -10.12 -1.87 21.06
CA THR A 100 -10.15 -1.94 22.53
C THR A 100 -10.84 -0.74 23.17
N VAL A 101 -11.08 0.33 22.41
CA VAL A 101 -11.70 1.57 22.89
C VAL A 101 -12.97 1.92 22.11
N TYR A 102 -14.09 2.01 22.82
CA TYR A 102 -15.40 2.32 22.24
C TYR A 102 -15.62 3.83 22.00
N THR A 103 -14.90 4.69 22.74
CA THR A 103 -14.99 6.16 22.63
C THR A 103 -13.62 6.80 22.87
N GLY A 104 -13.32 7.90 22.18
CA GLY A 104 -12.08 8.67 22.35
C GLY A 104 -11.24 8.83 21.07
N PRO A 105 -10.08 9.52 21.14
CA PRO A 105 -9.23 9.81 19.97
C PRO A 105 -8.70 8.58 19.25
N LEU A 106 -8.63 7.45 19.97
CA LEU A 106 -8.19 6.13 19.50
C LEU A 106 -9.34 5.23 19.03
N ALA A 107 -10.60 5.63 19.22
CA ALA A 107 -11.75 4.89 18.68
C ALA A 107 -11.68 4.85 17.15
N TRP A 108 -12.43 3.96 16.51
CA TRP A 108 -12.46 3.85 15.05
C TRP A 108 -12.91 5.14 14.35
N ASN A 109 -13.82 5.90 14.99
CA ASN A 109 -14.24 7.25 14.59
C ASN A 109 -13.29 8.37 15.07
N GLY A 110 -12.23 8.02 15.78
CA GLY A 110 -11.34 8.96 16.44
C GLY A 110 -10.49 9.73 15.45
N ALA A 111 -10.21 11.00 15.79
CA ALA A 111 -9.37 11.87 14.98
C ALA A 111 -7.97 11.28 14.69
N MET A 112 -7.40 10.48 15.61
CA MET A 112 -6.12 9.83 15.34
C MET A 112 -6.29 8.65 14.39
N THR A 113 -7.20 7.75 14.66
CA THR A 113 -7.23 6.47 13.93
C THR A 113 -7.84 6.57 12.55
N PHE A 114 -8.69 7.55 12.29
CA PHE A 114 -9.26 7.78 10.97
C PHE A 114 -8.45 8.81 10.15
N TRP A 115 -8.26 10.02 10.71
CA TRP A 115 -7.63 11.10 9.96
C TRP A 115 -6.12 10.96 9.90
N VAL A 116 -5.45 10.58 11.00
CA VAL A 116 -4.00 10.37 10.94
C VAL A 116 -3.70 9.17 10.06
N ALA A 117 -4.37 8.03 10.23
CA ALA A 117 -4.18 6.86 9.37
C ALA A 117 -4.47 7.15 7.89
N GLY A 118 -5.55 7.86 7.59
CA GLY A 118 -5.92 8.22 6.22
C GLY A 118 -4.92 9.20 5.59
N LEU A 119 -4.52 10.24 6.32
CA LEU A 119 -3.55 11.23 5.85
C LEU A 119 -2.15 10.62 5.70
N THR A 120 -1.71 9.79 6.66
CA THR A 120 -0.40 9.14 6.57
C THR A 120 -0.37 8.15 5.42
N PHE A 121 -1.40 7.33 5.26
CA PHE A 121 -1.49 6.39 4.13
C PHE A 121 -1.56 7.12 2.79
N GLY A 122 -2.40 8.15 2.69
CA GLY A 122 -2.52 8.96 1.47
C GLY A 122 -1.21 9.66 1.09
N LEU A 123 -0.54 10.29 2.06
CA LEU A 123 0.77 10.91 1.84
C LEU A 123 1.82 9.88 1.41
N GLN A 124 1.84 8.72 2.03
CA GLN A 124 2.76 7.64 1.70
C GLN A 124 2.56 7.14 0.27
N LEU A 125 1.32 6.85 -0.13
CA LEU A 125 1.02 6.44 -1.51
C LEU A 125 1.42 7.50 -2.53
N ILE A 126 1.20 8.79 -2.24
CA ILE A 126 1.59 9.88 -3.13
C ILE A 126 3.12 9.95 -3.26
N VAL A 127 3.85 9.87 -2.15
CA VAL A 127 5.32 9.92 -2.13
C VAL A 127 5.91 8.75 -2.90
N ASP A 128 5.42 7.53 -2.65
CA ASP A 128 5.91 6.32 -3.32
C ASP A 128 5.58 6.36 -4.82
N SER A 129 4.37 6.83 -5.19
CA SER A 129 3.98 7.00 -6.60
C SER A 129 4.87 8.01 -7.33
N ILE A 130 5.12 9.17 -6.73
CA ILE A 130 6.01 10.18 -7.31
C ILE A 130 7.43 9.64 -7.45
N CYS A 131 7.91 8.89 -6.46
CA CYS A 131 9.24 8.30 -6.54
C CYS A 131 9.34 7.23 -7.61
N LEU A 132 8.33 6.39 -7.76
CA LEU A 132 8.28 5.38 -8.81
C LEU A 132 8.25 6.02 -10.20
N MET A 133 7.46 7.08 -10.39
CA MET A 133 7.43 7.85 -11.64
C MET A 133 8.79 8.47 -11.96
N ARG A 134 9.50 8.98 -10.96
CA ARG A 134 10.87 9.52 -11.13
C ARG A 134 11.88 8.44 -11.45
N ALA A 135 11.80 7.27 -10.81
CA ALA A 135 12.66 6.13 -11.08
C ALA A 135 12.50 5.64 -12.52
N ILE A 136 11.26 5.49 -13.00
CA ILE A 136 10.95 5.10 -14.39
C ILE A 136 11.50 6.14 -15.38
N SER A 137 11.32 7.43 -15.10
CA SER A 137 11.83 8.51 -15.95
C SER A 137 13.37 8.55 -16.00
N THR A 138 14.04 8.03 -14.97
CA THR A 138 15.50 7.95 -14.87
C THR A 138 16.05 6.68 -15.53
N GLU A 139 15.26 5.59 -15.62
CA GLU A 139 15.63 4.35 -16.32
C GLU A 139 15.35 4.36 -17.82
N ALA A 140 14.52 5.29 -18.33
CA ALA A 140 14.19 5.43 -19.74
C ALA A 140 15.42 5.50 -20.71
N PRO A 141 16.60 6.04 -20.34
CA PRO A 141 17.78 5.99 -21.22
C PRO A 141 18.44 4.60 -21.32
N GLY A 142 18.09 3.65 -20.44
CA GLY A 142 18.71 2.32 -20.34
C GLY A 142 17.87 1.18 -20.92
N GLY A 143 16.53 1.31 -20.93
CA GLY A 143 15.63 0.30 -21.49
C GLY A 143 15.72 0.18 -23.01
N GLU A 144 16.00 1.29 -23.70
CA GLU A 144 16.21 1.33 -25.15
C GLU A 144 17.45 0.50 -25.54
N ARG A 145 18.53 0.55 -24.74
CA ARG A 145 19.76 -0.24 -24.97
C ARG A 145 19.60 -1.75 -24.72
N ILE A 146 18.63 -2.16 -23.91
CA ILE A 146 18.35 -3.59 -23.70
C ILE A 146 17.60 -4.15 -24.91
N MET A 147 16.66 -3.37 -25.48
CA MET A 147 15.98 -3.72 -26.73
C MET A 147 16.92 -3.76 -27.93
N ASP A 148 17.97 -2.93 -27.94
CA ASP A 148 19.03 -2.99 -28.96
C ASP A 148 19.96 -4.21 -28.80
N ASN A 149 20.11 -4.74 -27.58
CA ASN A 149 20.94 -5.90 -27.27
C ASN A 149 20.21 -7.24 -27.42
N PHE A 150 18.89 -7.23 -27.65
CA PHE A 150 18.19 -8.43 -28.08
C PHE A 150 18.48 -8.63 -29.58
N PRO A 151 19.14 -9.73 -29.98
CA PRO A 151 19.36 -9.99 -31.40
C PRO A 151 18.00 -10.23 -32.07
N THR A 152 17.46 -9.20 -32.74
CA THR A 152 16.22 -9.28 -33.53
C THR A 152 16.38 -10.06 -34.83
N SER A 153 17.47 -10.82 -34.99
CA SER A 153 17.69 -11.70 -36.14
C SER A 153 17.60 -13.17 -35.71
N LEU A 154 16.38 -13.68 -35.63
CA LEU A 154 16.17 -15.09 -35.96
C LEU A 154 16.44 -15.21 -37.46
N ASN A 155 17.66 -15.64 -37.79
CA ASN A 155 18.08 -15.90 -39.16
C ASN A 155 17.25 -17.08 -39.71
N PRO A 156 16.34 -16.88 -40.68
CA PRO A 156 15.44 -17.93 -41.16
C PRO A 156 16.14 -18.82 -42.19
N GLY A 157 17.28 -19.42 -41.81
CA GLY A 157 18.18 -20.06 -42.77
C GLY A 157 19.11 -21.15 -42.24
N GLN A 158 18.78 -21.80 -41.12
CA GLN A 158 19.47 -23.04 -40.73
C GLN A 158 18.47 -24.19 -40.58
N THR A 159 18.12 -24.76 -41.74
CA THR A 159 17.67 -26.16 -41.91
C THR A 159 18.85 -27.10 -41.91
#